data_AF-A0A543CZN6-F1
#
_entry.id   AF-A0A543CZN6-F1
#
_cell.length_a   1.000
_cell.length_b   1.000
_cell.length_c   1.000
_cell.angle_alpha   90.00
_cell.angle_beta   90.00
_cell.angle_gamma   90.00
#
_symmetry.space_group_name_H-M   'P 1'
#
loop_
_entity.id
_entity.type
_entity.pdbx_description
1 polymer ?
#
loop_
_entity_poly.entity_id
_entity_poly.type
_entity_poly.pdbx_seq_one_letter_code
_entity_poly.pdbx_strand_id
1 'polypeptide(L)'
;MTQPSRLLSQEAYESTFSPPMLDVTEGADEIVDLWAYLDPVIEDLYHSCTAWDWRVMFIYESRDGAFQHINVPVPKDNTYLSVIVDKPGRKIIGHYILDLGALYPDHPRAAHDA
;
A
#
# COMPACT_ATOMS: atom_id res chain seq x y z
N MET A 1 20.39 -8.65 4.59
CA MET A 1 20.41 -8.12 3.21
C MET A 1 19.07 -7.44 2.99
N THR A 2 19.02 -6.13 3.08
CA THR A 2 17.81 -5.33 2.84
C THR A 2 17.50 -5.40 1.35
N GLN A 3 16.30 -5.88 0.97
CA GLN A 3 15.87 -5.82 -0.43
C GLN A 3 15.81 -4.35 -0.86
N PRO A 4 16.34 -3.98 -2.05
CA PRO A 4 16.15 -2.63 -2.56
C PRO A 4 14.65 -2.38 -2.75
N SER A 5 14.18 -1.24 -2.27
CA SER A 5 12.82 -0.80 -2.50
C SER A 5 12.57 -0.65 -4.00
N ARG A 6 11.40 -1.08 -4.46
CA ARG A 6 11.03 -1.13 -5.88
C ARG A 6 9.71 -0.42 -6.08
N LEU A 7 9.76 0.76 -6.70
CA LEU A 7 8.58 1.47 -7.18
C LEU A 7 8.04 0.75 -8.43
N LEU A 8 6.75 0.40 -8.40
CA LEU A 8 6.06 -0.25 -9.52
C LEU A 8 5.54 0.79 -10.51
N SER A 9 5.49 0.42 -11.80
CA SER A 9 4.69 1.16 -12.77
C SER A 9 3.20 0.93 -12.51
N GLN A 10 2.36 1.82 -13.06
CA GLN A 10 0.91 1.65 -13.02
C GLN A 10 0.48 0.29 -13.59
N GLU A 11 1.00 -0.10 -14.77
CA GLU A 11 0.68 -1.39 -15.39
C GLU A 11 1.05 -2.58 -14.49
N ALA A 12 2.22 -2.54 -13.85
CA ALA A 12 2.65 -3.59 -12.93
C ALA A 12 1.75 -3.67 -11.70
N TYR A 13 1.37 -2.51 -11.13
CA TYR A 13 0.41 -2.45 -10.03
C TYR A 13 -0.99 -2.95 -10.44
N GLU A 14 -1.51 -2.54 -11.59
CA GLU A 14 -2.82 -2.96 -12.08
C GLU A 14 -2.87 -4.46 -12.40
N SER A 15 -1.76 -5.05 -12.87
CA SER A 15 -1.65 -6.48 -13.13
C SER A 15 -1.77 -7.38 -11.90
N THR A 16 -1.68 -6.83 -10.68
CA THR A 16 -1.86 -7.60 -9.44
C THR A 16 -3.31 -7.58 -8.93
N PHE A 17 -4.21 -6.89 -9.63
CA PHE A 17 -5.63 -6.89 -9.30
C PHE A 17 -6.34 -8.12 -9.86
N SER A 18 -7.13 -8.79 -9.00
CA SER A 18 -8.08 -9.82 -9.39
C SER A 18 -9.44 -9.47 -8.81
N PRO A 19 -10.34 -8.83 -9.58
CA PRO A 19 -11.55 -8.23 -9.04
C PRO A 19 -12.66 -9.26 -8.66
N PRO A 20 -13.47 -8.95 -7.63
CA PRO A 20 -13.32 -7.82 -6.73
C PRO A 20 -12.15 -8.03 -5.77
N MET A 21 -11.44 -6.95 -5.44
CA MET A 21 -10.52 -6.96 -4.31
C MET A 21 -11.33 -7.08 -3.02
N LEU A 22 -10.89 -7.92 -2.10
CA LEU A 22 -11.55 -8.20 -0.83
C LEU A 22 -10.89 -7.41 0.29
N ASP A 23 -11.65 -6.66 1.08
CA ASP A 23 -11.13 -6.00 2.27
C ASP A 23 -10.91 -7.04 3.37
N VAL A 24 -9.65 -7.19 3.78
CA VAL A 24 -9.23 -8.13 4.83
C VAL A 24 -8.53 -7.41 5.99
N THR A 25 -8.73 -6.10 6.12
CA THR A 25 -8.01 -5.24 7.09
C THR A 25 -8.06 -5.77 8.52
N GLU A 26 -9.18 -6.35 8.96
CA GLU A 26 -9.35 -6.85 10.34
C GLU A 26 -8.74 -8.24 10.60
N GLY A 27 -8.43 -9.01 9.55
CA GLY A 27 -8.08 -10.43 9.68
C GLY A 27 -6.91 -10.88 8.81
N ALA A 28 -6.18 -9.93 8.22
CA ALA A 28 -5.05 -10.22 7.37
C ALA A 28 -3.91 -10.92 8.12
N ASP A 29 -3.40 -11.99 7.53
CA ASP A 29 -2.18 -12.63 8.01
C ASP A 29 -0.95 -11.74 7.74
N GLU A 30 -0.03 -11.67 8.71
CA GLU A 30 1.28 -11.07 8.51
C GLU A 30 2.19 -12.06 7.77
N ILE A 31 2.36 -11.86 6.46
CA ILE A 31 3.11 -12.77 5.59
C ILE A 31 4.58 -12.36 5.48
N VAL A 32 4.83 -11.05 5.56
CA VAL A 32 6.12 -10.38 5.35
C VAL A 32 6.32 -9.30 6.41
N ASP A 33 7.58 -8.99 6.70
CA ASP A 33 7.94 -7.83 7.52
C ASP A 33 7.77 -6.55 6.68
N LEU A 34 6.59 -5.93 6.82
CA LEU A 34 6.21 -4.73 6.08
C LEU A 34 7.16 -3.56 6.41
N TRP A 35 7.41 -3.33 7.69
CA TRP A 35 8.13 -2.14 8.15
C TRP A 35 9.61 -2.21 7.79
N ALA A 36 10.23 -3.39 7.82
CA ALA A 36 11.60 -3.57 7.32
C ALA A 36 11.77 -3.18 5.84
N TYR A 37 10.71 -3.27 5.04
CA TYR A 37 10.69 -2.78 3.66
C TYR A 37 10.32 -1.30 3.56
N LEU A 38 9.37 -0.85 4.38
CA LEU A 38 8.71 0.43 4.23
C LEU A 38 9.48 1.59 4.88
N ASP A 39 10.13 1.37 6.03
CA ASP A 39 10.91 2.37 6.74
C ASP A 39 11.92 3.11 5.84
N PRO A 40 12.79 2.43 5.05
CA PRO A 40 13.72 3.14 4.18
C PRO A 40 13.02 3.88 3.02
N VAL A 41 11.84 3.43 2.58
CA VAL A 41 11.06 4.13 1.55
C VAL A 41 10.44 5.39 2.10
N ILE A 42 9.90 5.32 3.32
CA ILE A 42 9.36 6.46 4.05
C ILE A 42 10.46 7.49 4.30
N GLU A 43 11.64 7.06 4.75
CA GLU A 43 12.77 7.95 4.96
C GLU A 43 13.17 8.66 3.64
N ASP A 44 13.33 7.92 2.54
CA ASP A 44 13.72 8.52 1.25
C ASP A 44 12.69 9.54 0.73
N LEU A 45 11.40 9.20 0.75
CA LEU A 45 10.33 10.02 0.16
C LEU A 45 9.74 11.08 1.10
N TYR A 46 9.76 10.84 2.41
CA TYR A 46 9.04 11.61 3.42
C TYR A 46 9.89 11.95 4.66
N HIS A 47 11.24 11.93 4.59
CA HIS A 47 12.14 12.32 5.69
C HIS A 47 11.77 13.62 6.42
N SER A 48 11.12 14.56 5.73
CA SER A 48 10.70 15.85 6.32
C SER A 48 9.45 15.76 7.20
N CYS A 49 8.76 14.62 7.24
CA CYS A 49 7.51 14.42 7.96
C CYS A 49 7.64 13.39 9.09
N THR A 50 8.25 13.81 10.20
CA THR A 50 8.52 12.93 11.35
C THR A 50 7.34 12.73 12.29
N ALA A 51 6.28 13.53 12.18
CA ALA A 51 5.11 13.53 13.08
C ALA A 51 3.90 12.79 12.51
N TRP A 52 4.05 12.11 11.37
CA TRP A 52 2.94 11.39 10.73
C TRP A 52 2.68 10.04 11.42
N ASP A 53 1.40 9.70 11.57
CA ASP A 53 0.96 8.42 12.13
C ASP A 53 1.03 7.33 11.05
N TRP A 54 2.22 6.75 10.90
CA TRP A 54 2.47 5.65 9.98
C TRP A 54 1.79 4.38 10.49
N ARG A 55 0.66 4.03 9.87
CA ARG A 55 -0.10 2.82 10.19
C ARG A 55 -0.68 2.18 8.94
N VAL A 56 -0.93 0.88 8.99
CA VAL A 56 -1.70 0.21 7.93
C VAL A 56 -3.16 0.68 8.04
N MET A 57 -3.70 1.25 6.96
CA MET A 57 -5.09 1.72 6.92
C MET A 57 -6.03 0.70 6.28
N PHE A 58 -5.62 0.13 5.15
CA PHE A 58 -6.43 -0.84 4.41
C PHE A 58 -5.57 -1.98 3.88
N ILE A 59 -6.08 -3.20 3.99
CA ILE A 59 -5.46 -4.37 3.40
C ILE A 59 -6.46 -5.00 2.44
N TYR A 60 -6.14 -4.98 1.16
CA TYR A 60 -6.97 -5.58 0.12
C TYR A 60 -6.29 -6.84 -0.42
N GLU A 61 -7.05 -7.91 -0.52
CA GLU A 61 -6.59 -9.16 -1.12
C GLU A 61 -7.22 -9.36 -2.49
N SER A 62 -6.43 -9.86 -3.44
CA SER A 62 -6.95 -10.26 -4.75
C SER A 62 -7.90 -11.45 -4.60
N ARG A 63 -8.93 -11.54 -5.43
CA ARG A 63 -9.95 -12.61 -5.33
C ARG A 63 -9.37 -14.03 -5.37
N ASP A 64 -8.29 -14.22 -6.11
CA ASP A 64 -7.56 -15.49 -6.22
C ASP A 64 -6.61 -15.76 -5.04
N GLY A 65 -6.49 -14.83 -4.09
CA GLY A 65 -5.62 -14.91 -2.92
C GLY A 65 -4.12 -14.85 -3.26
N ALA A 66 -3.76 -14.45 -4.49
CA ALA A 66 -2.38 -14.40 -4.94
C ALA A 66 -1.64 -13.16 -4.42
N PHE A 67 -2.33 -12.02 -4.36
CA PHE A 67 -1.75 -10.73 -4.03
C PHE A 67 -2.46 -10.06 -2.87
N GLN A 68 -1.69 -9.36 -2.05
CA GLN A 68 -2.19 -8.54 -0.96
C GLN A 68 -1.62 -7.13 -1.10
N HIS A 69 -2.51 -6.13 -1.09
CA HIS A 69 -2.22 -4.71 -1.25
C HIS A 69 -2.39 -4.06 0.11
N ILE A 70 -1.27 -3.72 0.74
CA ILE A 70 -1.23 -3.10 2.07
C ILE A 70 -1.08 -1.60 1.87
N ASN A 71 -2.09 -0.83 2.27
CA ASN A 71 -2.15 0.61 2.04
C ASN A 71 -1.83 1.37 3.32
N VAL A 72 -0.71 2.11 3.28
CA VAL A 72 -0.27 3.00 4.34
C VAL A 72 -0.53 4.44 3.88
N PRO A 73 -1.27 5.25 4.63
CA PRO A 73 -1.55 6.63 4.26
C PRO A 73 -0.25 7.43 4.39
N VAL A 74 -0.03 8.38 3.48
CA VAL A 74 1.11 9.30 3.52
C VAL A 74 0.64 10.71 3.92
N PRO A 75 1.55 11.64 4.28
CA PRO A 75 1.21 13.03 4.65
C PRO A 75 0.75 13.91 3.47
N LYS A 76 -0.06 13.34 2.57
CA LYS A 76 -0.67 13.99 1.42
C LYS A 76 -2.08 13.45 1.27
N ASP A 77 -3.04 14.35 1.11
CA ASP A 77 -4.46 14.00 1.03
C ASP A 77 -4.73 12.94 -0.03
N ASN A 78 -5.56 11.96 0.35
CA ASN A 78 -6.00 10.84 -0.50
C ASN A 78 -4.86 10.07 -1.20
N THR A 79 -3.65 10.11 -0.65
CA THR A 79 -2.50 9.38 -1.18
C THR A 79 -2.13 8.24 -0.24
N TYR A 80 -1.85 7.08 -0.82
CA TYR A 80 -1.43 5.88 -0.10
C TYR A 80 -0.16 5.32 -0.73
N LEU A 81 0.71 4.81 0.12
CA LEU A 81 1.78 3.92 -0.28
C LEU A 81 1.22 2.50 -0.22
N SER A 82 0.96 1.93 -1.39
CA SER A 82 0.39 0.59 -1.56
C SER A 82 1.54 -0.41 -1.75
N VAL A 83 1.79 -1.25 -0.75
CA VAL A 83 2.80 -2.30 -0.81
C VAL A 83 2.16 -3.59 -1.31
N ILE A 84 2.77 -4.21 -2.32
CA ILE A 84 2.22 -5.40 -2.98
C ILE A 84 3.00 -6.63 -2.54
N VAL A 85 2.30 -7.55 -1.91
CA VAL A 85 2.82 -8.81 -1.42
C VAL A 85 2.34 -9.94 -2.33
N ASP A 86 3.30 -10.73 -2.84
CA ASP A 86 3.07 -12.03 -3.44
C ASP A 86 2.89 -13.05 -2.31
N LYS A 87 1.65 -13.51 -2.09
CA LYS A 87 1.33 -14.46 -1.01
C LYS A 87 1.96 -15.84 -1.28
N PRO A 88 1.82 -16.47 -2.47
CA PRO A 88 2.50 -17.73 -2.79
C PRO A 88 4.02 -17.65 -2.63
N GLY A 89 4.62 -16.54 -3.09
CA GLY A 89 6.07 -16.31 -2.97
C GLY A 89 6.53 -15.79 -1.62
N ARG A 90 5.60 -15.44 -0.71
CA ARG A 90 5.83 -14.83 0.61
C ARG A 90 6.83 -13.67 0.57
N LYS A 91 6.67 -12.76 -0.39
CA LYS A 91 7.63 -11.67 -0.63
C LYS A 91 6.93 -10.40 -1.08
N ILE A 92 7.59 -9.27 -0.84
CA ILE A 92 7.17 -7.98 -1.39
C ILE A 92 7.65 -7.89 -2.83
N ILE A 93 6.73 -7.60 -3.77
CA ILE A 93 7.05 -7.37 -5.19
C ILE A 93 7.54 -5.94 -5.39
N GLY A 94 6.93 -4.99 -4.67
CA GLY A 94 7.21 -3.58 -4.77
C GLY A 94 6.17 -2.75 -4.06
N HIS A 95 6.26 -1.43 -4.23
CA HIS A 95 5.25 -0.48 -3.78
C HIS A 95 4.79 0.41 -4.93
N TYR A 96 3.60 1.00 -4.79
CA TYR A 96 3.03 1.97 -5.70
C TYR A 96 2.50 3.18 -4.91
N ILE A 97 2.65 4.38 -5.47
CA ILE A 97 2.09 5.61 -4.88
C ILE A 97 0.70 5.80 -5.47
N LEU A 98 -0.31 5.42 -4.72
CA LEU A 98 -1.71 5.52 -5.11
C LEU A 98 -2.26 6.89 -4.70
N ASP A 99 -2.31 7.83 -5.65
CA ASP A 99 -2.94 9.14 -5.48
C ASP A 99 -4.41 9.08 -5.92
N LEU A 100 -5.32 8.78 -4.99
CA LEU A 100 -6.75 8.74 -5.28
C LEU A 100 -7.32 10.14 -5.56
N GLY A 101 -6.70 11.19 -5.04
CA GLY A 101 -7.11 12.57 -5.34
C GLY A 101 -6.88 12.92 -6.81
N ALA A 102 -5.75 12.47 -7.38
CA ALA A 102 -5.47 12.62 -8.80
C ALA A 102 -6.35 11.73 -9.69
N LEU A 103 -6.67 10.52 -9.23
CA LEU A 103 -7.49 9.56 -10.00
C LEU A 103 -8.99 9.90 -9.98
N TYR A 104 -9.49 10.46 -8.88
CA TYR A 104 -10.91 10.76 -8.68
C TYR A 104 -11.11 12.17 -8.11
N PRO A 105 -10.87 13.22 -8.90
CA PRO A 105 -10.92 14.61 -8.43
C PRO A 105 -12.31 15.04 -7.92
N ASP A 106 -13.38 14.43 -8.43
CA ASP A 106 -14.77 14.75 -8.07
C ASP A 106 -15.32 13.91 -6.90
N HIS A 107 -14.54 12.98 -6.34
CA HIS A 107 -14.95 12.20 -5.18
C HIS A 107 -14.38 12.82 -3.90
N PRO A 108 -15.17 13.58 -3.12
CA PRO A 108 -14.72 14.07 -1.83
C PRO A 108 -14.34 12.88 -0.95
N ARG A 109 -13.27 13.03 -0.16
CA ARG A 109 -12.85 12.03 0.83
C ARG A 109 -14.08 11.58 1.61
N ALA A 110 -14.32 10.27 1.70
CA ALA A 110 -15.23 9.75 2.70
C ALA A 110 -14.69 10.24 4.03
N ALA A 111 -15.38 11.21 4.64
CA ALA A 111 -14.93 11.86 5.85
C ALA A 111 -14.74 10.76 6.89
N HIS A 112 -13.48 10.39 7.13
CA HIS A 112 -13.11 9.74 8.36
C HIS A 112 -13.14 10.88 9.40
N ASP A 113 -14.36 11.25 9.79
CA ASP A 113 -14.68 12.19 10.84
C ASP A 113 -14.71 11.40 12.15
N ALA A 114 -13.75 11.68 13.03
CA ALA A 114 -13.91 11.87 14.47
C ALA A 114 -12.53 11.97 15.13
#